data_AF-A0A820KY08-F1
#
_entry.id   AF-A0A820KY08-F1
#
_cell.length_a   1.000
_cell.length_b   1.000
_cell.length_c   1.000
_cell.angle_alpha   90.00
_cell.angle_beta   90.00
_cell.angle_gamma   90.00
#
_symmetry.space_group_name_H-M   'P 1'
#
loop_
_entity.id
_entity.type
_entity.pdbx_description
1 polymer ?
#
loop_
_entity_poly.entity_id
_entity_poly.type
_entity_poly.pdbx_seq_one_letter_code
_entity_poly.pdbx_strand_id
1 'polypeptide(L)'
;MFFYRFEFFDVLPGQYTVKGSHDHWKFITSTSDVQLSKERWEIEQPLVVRGYTIKGNIIHQSSPLISIDVLLFRTSSNNNLPTPTCSNDGPLTTNELALLPPTVNVQNFVCRTRTNAKGEYIFDDVPVGIYIVLPIYSTPTLEVVFIPDQKA
;
A
#
# COMPACT_ATOMS: atom_id res chain seq x y z
N MET A 1 -9.08 8.14 8.86
CA MET A 1 -7.97 8.91 8.23
C MET A 1 -6.93 9.11 9.33
N PHE A 2 -5.75 8.49 9.20
CA PHE A 2 -4.68 8.65 10.18
C PHE A 2 -3.83 9.85 9.76
N PHE A 3 -3.74 10.86 10.61
CA PHE A 3 -2.85 12.00 10.42
C PHE A 3 -1.71 11.87 11.42
N TYR A 4 -0.48 11.71 10.91
CA TYR A 4 0.70 11.87 11.75
C TYR A 4 0.99 13.36 11.90
N ARG A 5 1.00 13.85 13.14
CA ARG A 5 1.30 15.24 13.46
C ARG A 5 2.66 15.32 14.11
N PHE A 6 3.55 16.10 13.50
CA PHE A 6 4.85 16.43 14.07
C PHE A 6 4.82 17.90 14.49
N GLU A 7 5.28 18.18 15.70
CA GLU A 7 5.35 19.54 16.25
C GLU A 7 6.79 19.83 16.66
N PHE A 8 7.26 21.03 16.31
CA PHE A 8 8.55 21.56 16.73
C PHE A 8 8.29 22.70 17.70
N PHE A 9 8.98 22.69 18.85
CA PHE A 9 8.87 23.73 19.87
C PHE A 9 10.14 24.57 19.89
N ASP A 10 9.99 25.84 20.30
CA ASP A 10 11.09 26.77 20.50
C ASP A 10 12.01 26.98 19.28
N VAL A 11 11.45 26.90 18.07
CA VAL A 11 12.16 27.19 16.82
C VAL A 11 12.26 28.71 16.63
N LEU A 12 13.46 29.21 16.38
CA LEU A 12 13.69 30.63 16.14
C LEU A 12 13.04 31.11 14.83
N PRO A 13 12.61 32.37 14.73
CA PRO A 13 12.13 32.94 13.48
C PRO A 13 13.19 32.88 12.37
N GLY A 14 12.79 32.51 11.15
CA GLY A 14 13.71 32.36 10.02
C GLY A 14 13.13 31.55 8.87
N GLN A 15 13.93 31.40 7.81
CA GLN A 15 13.65 30.51 6.68
C GLN A 15 14.16 29.11 6.98
N TYR A 16 13.29 28.11 6.83
CA TYR A 16 13.66 26.72 6.98
C TYR A 16 13.08 25.88 5.84
N THR A 17 13.69 24.71 5.63
CA THR A 17 13.11 23.65 4.80
C THR A 17 12.85 22.44 5.68
N VAL A 18 11.59 22.05 5.81
CA VAL A 18 11.20 20.81 6.48
C VAL A 18 11.37 19.66 5.50
N LYS A 19 12.09 18.61 5.89
CA LYS A 19 12.33 17.42 5.06
C LYS A 19 11.87 16.16 5.78
N GLY A 20 11.02 15.37 5.13
CA GLY A 20 10.64 14.02 5.57
C GLY A 20 11.45 12.96 4.85
N SER A 21 11.87 11.95 5.59
CA SER A 21 12.55 10.77 5.05
C SER A 21 12.15 9.53 5.83
N HIS A 22 12.16 8.38 5.17
CA HIS A 22 11.89 7.08 5.75
C HIS A 22 12.67 6.02 4.97
N ASP A 23 13.12 4.96 5.64
CA ASP A 23 13.96 3.93 5.00
C ASP A 23 13.20 3.17 3.89
N HIS A 24 11.87 3.09 4.01
CA HIS A 24 11.02 2.29 3.11
C HIS A 24 9.93 3.09 2.39
N TRP A 25 9.48 4.21 2.96
CA TRP A 25 8.33 4.93 2.39
C TRP A 25 8.81 6.01 1.43
N LYS A 26 8.23 6.00 0.24
CA LYS A 26 8.45 7.05 -0.75
C LYS A 26 7.48 8.19 -0.51
N PHE A 27 7.88 9.39 -0.92
CA PHE A 27 7.08 10.60 -0.78
C PHE A 27 6.70 11.12 -2.17
N ILE A 28 5.47 11.61 -2.29
CA ILE A 28 5.05 12.50 -3.39
C ILE A 28 5.63 13.90 -3.13
N THR A 29 5.51 14.34 -1.87
CA THR A 29 6.09 15.60 -1.38
C THR A 29 6.91 15.30 -0.13
N SER A 30 8.25 15.39 -0.23
CA SER A 30 9.17 15.15 0.89
C SER A 30 9.74 16.42 1.50
N THR A 31 9.52 17.57 0.88
CA THR A 31 10.09 18.86 1.33
C THR A 31 9.04 19.95 1.33
N SER A 32 9.13 20.85 2.30
CA SER A 32 8.29 22.04 2.37
C SER A 32 9.08 23.22 2.93
N ASP A 33 9.08 24.34 2.21
CA ASP A 33 9.77 25.55 2.62
C ASP A 33 8.85 26.41 3.50
N VAL A 34 9.42 26.94 4.57
CA VAL A 34 8.66 27.54 5.66
C VAL A 34 9.30 28.85 6.11
N GLN A 35 8.46 29.85 6.36
CA GLN A 35 8.88 31.14 6.91
C GLN A 35 8.31 31.31 8.31
N LEU A 36 9.14 31.04 9.32
CA LEU A 36 8.71 31.11 10.72
C LEU A 36 8.77 32.55 11.23
N SER A 37 7.71 32.95 11.91
CA SER A 37 7.62 34.19 12.68
C SER A 37 7.60 33.87 14.18
N LYS A 38 7.29 34.85 15.03
CA LYS A 38 7.10 34.62 16.47
C LYS A 38 5.79 33.89 16.80
N GLU A 39 4.91 33.72 15.81
CA GLU A 39 3.61 33.10 16.00
C GLU A 39 3.67 31.59 15.73
N ARG A 40 2.66 30.86 16.22
CA ARG A 40 2.50 29.44 15.87
C ARG A 40 2.29 29.33 14.36
N TRP A 41 3.05 28.45 13.74
CA TRP A 41 3.02 28.26 12.31
C TRP A 41 2.63 26.83 11.95
N GLU A 42 1.94 26.68 10.82
CA GLU A 42 1.55 25.40 10.24
C GLU A 42 2.05 25.34 8.80
N ILE A 43 2.57 24.18 8.42
CA ILE A 43 3.07 23.97 7.06
C ILE A 43 1.89 24.01 6.08
N GLU A 44 1.94 24.92 5.11
CA GLU A 44 0.88 25.05 4.08
C GLU A 44 0.81 23.81 3.17
N GLN A 45 1.98 23.27 2.80
CA GLN A 45 2.09 22.09 1.93
C GLN A 45 2.60 20.89 2.75
N PRO A 46 1.71 19.96 3.14
CA PRO A 46 2.09 18.83 3.96
C PRO A 46 3.03 17.89 3.19
N LEU A 47 3.82 17.13 3.96
CA LEU A 47 4.57 16.02 3.40
C LEU A 47 3.61 14.88 3.10
N VAL A 48 3.64 14.36 1.88
CA VAL A 48 2.71 13.35 1.40
C VAL A 48 3.48 12.09 1.09
N VAL A 49 3.23 11.02 1.85
CA VAL A 49 3.73 9.68 1.51
C VAL A 49 2.99 9.16 0.27
N ARG A 50 3.72 8.50 -0.63
CA ARG A 50 3.18 7.89 -1.85
C ARG A 50 2.20 6.77 -1.52
N GLY A 51 2.48 6.04 -0.45
CA GLY A 51 1.66 4.96 0.04
C GLY A 51 2.38 4.17 1.13
N TYR A 52 1.77 3.06 1.53
CA TYR A 52 2.23 2.20 2.60
C TYR A 52 2.50 0.78 2.09
N THR A 53 3.35 0.05 2.81
CA THR A 53 3.59 -1.37 2.55
C THR A 53 2.45 -2.19 3.14
N ILE A 54 1.80 -3.00 2.31
CA ILE A 54 0.86 -4.04 2.73
C ILE A 54 1.59 -5.38 2.62
N LYS A 55 1.80 -6.04 3.75
CA LYS A 55 2.35 -7.39 3.83
C LYS A 55 1.29 -8.33 4.38
N GLY A 56 1.26 -9.55 3.87
CA GLY A 56 0.47 -10.62 4.46
C GLY A 56 1.12 -11.97 4.26
N ASN A 57 0.46 -13.00 4.78
CA ASN A 57 0.92 -14.37 4.69
C ASN A 57 -0.25 -15.30 4.35
N ILE A 58 0.00 -16.30 3.53
CA ILE A 58 -0.98 -17.32 3.15
C ILE A 58 -0.48 -18.68 3.65
N ILE A 59 -1.24 -19.27 4.56
CA ILE A 59 -0.99 -20.59 5.12
C ILE A 59 -2.18 -21.52 4.92
N HIS A 60 -1.89 -22.81 4.79
CA HIS A 60 -2.86 -23.90 4.86
C HIS A 60 -2.34 -24.98 5.81
N GLN A 61 -3.11 -25.33 6.85
CA GLN A 61 -2.72 -26.31 7.87
C GLN A 61 -1.29 -26.07 8.40
N SER A 62 -1.01 -24.82 8.77
CA SER A 62 0.30 -24.37 9.28
C SER A 62 1.46 -24.43 8.28
N SER A 63 1.19 -24.77 7.01
CA SER A 63 2.19 -24.78 5.94
C SER A 63 2.03 -23.55 5.04
N PRO A 64 3.13 -22.84 4.70
CA PRO A 64 3.06 -21.70 3.81
C PRO A 64 2.70 -22.12 2.39
N LEU A 65 1.77 -21.41 1.76
CA LEU A 65 1.45 -21.61 0.35
C LEU A 65 2.40 -20.76 -0.51
N ILE A 66 3.28 -21.44 -1.24
CA ILE A 66 4.33 -20.84 -2.05
C ILE A 66 3.84 -20.66 -3.49
N SER A 67 4.29 -19.60 -4.17
CA SER A 67 3.98 -19.34 -5.58
C SER A 67 2.50 -19.12 -5.88
N ILE A 68 1.74 -18.59 -4.92
CA ILE A 68 0.35 -18.18 -5.09
C ILE A 68 0.31 -16.75 -5.59
N ASP A 69 -0.40 -16.50 -6.68
CA ASP A 69 -0.62 -15.15 -7.19
C ASP A 69 -1.62 -14.42 -6.28
N VAL A 70 -1.26 -13.21 -5.87
CA VAL A 70 -2.09 -12.37 -5.01
C VAL A 70 -2.37 -11.07 -5.75
N LEU A 71 -3.65 -10.83 -6.02
CA LEU A 71 -4.12 -9.68 -6.76
C LEU A 71 -4.58 -8.58 -5.80
N LEU A 72 -4.32 -7.34 -6.20
CA LEU A 72 -4.81 -6.15 -5.52
C LEU A 72 -5.82 -5.44 -6.42
N PHE A 73 -7.03 -5.24 -5.91
CA PHE A 73 -8.07 -4.44 -6.56
C PHE A 73 -8.41 -3.25 -5.69
N ARG A 74 -8.63 -2.09 -6.32
CA ARG A 74 -9.19 -0.92 -5.62
C ARG A 74 -10.72 -1.02 -5.63
N THR A 75 -11.42 -0.50 -4.64
CA THR A 75 -12.89 -0.46 -4.70
C THR A 75 -13.41 0.77 -5.46
N SER A 76 -12.62 1.84 -5.56
CA SER A 76 -12.91 3.04 -6.33
C SER A 76 -11.98 3.19 -7.54
N SER A 77 -12.53 3.68 -8.66
CA SER A 77 -11.80 3.88 -9.92
C SER A 77 -11.06 5.23 -9.98
N ASN A 78 -10.54 5.72 -8.84
CA ASN A 78 -9.76 6.96 -8.87
C ASN A 78 -8.40 6.69 -9.52
N ASN A 79 -8.30 7.04 -10.80
CA ASN A 79 -7.10 6.85 -11.63
C ASN A 79 -5.99 7.86 -11.33
N ASN A 80 -6.24 8.86 -10.48
CA ASN A 80 -5.26 9.89 -10.14
C ASN A 80 -4.39 9.54 -8.91
N LEU A 81 -4.40 8.29 -8.48
CA LEU A 81 -3.57 7.83 -7.38
C LEU A 81 -2.35 7.10 -7.92
N PRO A 82 -1.17 7.22 -7.27
CA PRO A 82 0.01 6.49 -7.67
C PRO A 82 -0.24 4.99 -7.78
N THR A 83 0.35 4.36 -8.79
CA THR A 83 0.36 2.90 -8.88
C THR A 83 1.29 2.34 -7.80
N PRO A 84 0.82 1.36 -7.01
CA PRO A 84 1.67 0.57 -6.10
C PRO A 84 2.82 -0.11 -6.83
N THR A 85 3.87 -0.46 -6.07
CA THR A 85 5.00 -1.24 -6.55
C THR A 85 4.77 -2.72 -6.23
N CYS A 86 4.78 -3.59 -7.25
CA CYS A 86 4.44 -5.01 -7.12
C CYS A 86 5.44 -5.87 -7.92
N SER A 87 5.70 -7.11 -7.49
CA SER A 87 6.81 -7.91 -8.03
C SER A 87 6.50 -8.60 -9.36
N ASN A 88 5.21 -8.81 -9.70
CA ASN A 88 4.77 -9.55 -10.88
C ASN A 88 3.71 -8.75 -11.65
N ASP A 89 4.03 -7.48 -11.87
CA ASP A 89 3.17 -6.53 -12.56
C ASP A 89 2.98 -6.92 -14.04
N GLY A 90 1.75 -6.78 -14.52
CA GLY A 90 1.32 -7.24 -15.84
C GLY A 90 -0.19 -7.44 -15.93
N PRO A 91 -0.74 -7.54 -17.15
CA PRO A 91 -2.16 -7.77 -17.33
C PRO A 91 -2.58 -9.12 -16.75
N LEU A 92 -3.83 -9.17 -16.25
CA LEU A 92 -4.43 -10.43 -15.83
C LEU A 92 -4.52 -11.40 -17.00
N THR A 93 -4.14 -12.66 -16.75
CA THR A 93 -4.27 -13.75 -17.71
C THR A 93 -5.72 -14.21 -17.81
N THR A 94 -6.06 -14.88 -18.91
CA THR A 94 -7.40 -15.48 -19.10
C THR A 94 -7.78 -16.42 -17.96
N ASN A 95 -6.82 -17.17 -17.42
CA ASN A 95 -7.05 -18.10 -16.32
C ASN A 95 -7.36 -17.37 -15.01
N GLU A 96 -6.66 -16.26 -14.73
CA GLU A 96 -6.94 -15.46 -13.54
C GLU A 96 -8.32 -14.80 -13.64
N LEU A 97 -8.66 -14.25 -14.80
CA LEU A 97 -9.99 -13.66 -15.05
C LEU A 97 -11.12 -14.65 -14.82
N ALA A 98 -10.93 -15.93 -15.17
CA ALA A 98 -11.93 -16.99 -14.97
C ALA A 98 -12.12 -17.37 -13.48
N LEU A 99 -11.16 -17.04 -12.61
CA LEU A 99 -11.21 -17.34 -11.17
C LEU A 99 -11.69 -16.16 -10.33
N LEU A 100 -11.96 -15.00 -10.95
CA LEU A 100 -12.43 -13.83 -10.22
C LEU A 100 -13.89 -14.00 -9.75
N PRO A 101 -14.21 -13.63 -8.49
CA PRO A 101 -15.58 -13.63 -8.03
C PRO A 101 -16.38 -12.52 -8.75
N PRO A 102 -17.70 -12.69 -8.94
CA PRO A 102 -18.56 -11.69 -9.61
C PRO A 102 -18.57 -10.32 -8.93
N THR A 103 -18.17 -10.27 -7.66
CA THR A 103 -18.13 -9.05 -6.83
C THR A 103 -16.93 -8.15 -7.14
N VAL A 104 -15.95 -8.62 -7.91
CA VAL A 104 -14.73 -7.88 -8.23
C VAL A 104 -14.83 -7.30 -9.64
N ASN A 105 -14.62 -5.99 -9.76
CA ASN A 105 -14.53 -5.32 -11.05
C ASN A 105 -13.09 -5.37 -11.57
N VAL A 106 -12.88 -6.03 -12.70
CA VAL A 106 -11.58 -6.15 -13.39
C VAL A 106 -10.97 -4.78 -13.72
N GLN A 107 -11.78 -3.76 -13.99
CA GLN A 107 -11.30 -2.40 -14.27
C GLN A 107 -10.62 -1.76 -13.06
N ASN A 108 -10.85 -2.28 -11.86
CA ASN A 108 -10.19 -1.81 -10.66
C ASN A 108 -8.95 -2.62 -10.30
N PHE A 109 -8.50 -3.53 -11.17
CA PHE A 109 -7.23 -4.22 -10.97
C PHE A 109 -6.09 -3.21 -10.88
N VAL A 110 -5.26 -3.36 -9.84
CA VAL A 110 -4.16 -2.44 -9.57
C VAL A 110 -2.83 -3.09 -9.95
N CYS A 111 -2.54 -4.25 -9.37
CA CYS A 111 -1.32 -4.99 -9.65
C CYS A 111 -1.38 -6.40 -9.05
N ARG A 112 -0.33 -7.19 -9.30
CA ARG A 112 -0.15 -8.54 -8.76
C ARG A 112 1.23 -8.72 -8.12
N THR A 113 1.24 -9.52 -7.06
CA THR A 113 2.44 -10.06 -6.42
C THR A 113 2.31 -11.57 -6.29
N ARG A 114 3.35 -12.25 -5.80
CA ARG A 114 3.35 -13.70 -5.60
C ARG A 114 3.93 -14.06 -4.24
N THR A 115 3.37 -15.07 -3.58
CA THR A 115 3.90 -15.52 -2.29
C THR A 115 5.29 -16.13 -2.41
N ASN A 116 6.18 -15.77 -1.48
CA ASN A 116 7.54 -16.29 -1.41
C ASN A 116 7.60 -17.68 -0.73
N ALA A 117 8.81 -18.19 -0.48
CA ALA A 117 9.03 -19.48 0.19
C ALA A 117 8.45 -19.58 1.61
N LYS A 118 8.13 -18.45 2.24
CA LYS A 118 7.46 -18.37 3.54
C LYS A 118 5.96 -18.13 3.44
N GLY A 119 5.38 -18.14 2.23
CA GLY A 119 3.97 -17.83 2.00
C GLY A 119 3.65 -16.34 2.10
N GLU A 120 4.66 -15.47 2.19
CA GLU A 120 4.47 -14.03 2.37
C GLU A 120 4.29 -13.33 1.04
N TYR A 121 3.39 -12.35 0.99
CA TYR A 121 3.22 -11.44 -0.14
C TYR A 121 3.38 -9.99 0.31
N ILE A 122 3.81 -9.13 -0.61
CA ILE A 122 4.06 -7.70 -0.36
C ILE A 122 3.52 -6.88 -1.53
N PHE A 123 2.83 -5.79 -1.19
CA PHE A 123 2.52 -4.67 -2.07
C PHE A 123 3.12 -3.41 -1.44
N ASP A 124 3.96 -2.70 -2.17
CA ASP A 124 4.59 -1.47 -1.70
C ASP A 124 3.93 -0.23 -2.30
N ASP A 125 4.15 0.93 -1.66
CA ASP A 125 3.65 2.21 -2.13
C ASP A 125 2.12 2.24 -2.34
N VAL A 126 1.34 1.48 -1.55
CA VAL A 126 -0.12 1.40 -1.70
C VAL A 126 -0.77 2.67 -1.14
N PRO A 127 -1.41 3.53 -1.96
CA PRO A 127 -2.04 4.74 -1.46
C PRO A 127 -3.17 4.42 -0.49
N VAL A 128 -3.53 5.40 0.36
CA VAL A 128 -4.69 5.26 1.25
C VAL A 128 -5.96 5.04 0.43
N GLY A 129 -6.73 4.03 0.80
CA GLY A 129 -7.97 3.70 0.13
C GLY A 129 -8.54 2.37 0.63
N ILE A 130 -9.62 1.95 -0.01
CA ILE A 130 -10.24 0.65 0.26
C ILE A 130 -9.86 -0.28 -0.89
N TYR A 131 -9.34 -1.44 -0.52
CA TYR A 131 -8.82 -2.44 -1.46
C TYR A 131 -9.35 -3.82 -1.13
N ILE A 132 -9.38 -4.67 -2.16
CA ILE A 132 -9.63 -6.10 -2.04
C ILE A 132 -8.31 -6.79 -2.37
N VAL A 133 -7.85 -7.64 -1.45
CA VAL A 133 -6.70 -8.53 -1.67
C VAL A 133 -7.26 -9.93 -1.94
N LEU A 134 -6.95 -10.47 -3.11
CA LEU A 134 -7.51 -11.74 -3.58
C LEU A 134 -6.37 -12.68 -4.00
N PRO A 135 -6.07 -13.75 -3.26
CA PRO A 135 -5.20 -14.78 -3.78
C PRO A 135 -5.94 -15.64 -4.79
N ILE A 136 -5.24 -16.03 -5.84
CA ILE A 136 -5.73 -16.95 -6.84
C ILE A 136 -4.94 -18.25 -6.72
N TYR A 137 -5.64 -19.33 -6.39
CA TYR A 137 -5.12 -20.67 -6.38
C TYR A 137 -6.20 -21.62 -6.90
N SER A 138 -5.78 -22.65 -7.63
CA SER A 138 -6.66 -23.65 -8.21
C SER A 138 -6.50 -24.97 -7.46
N THR A 139 -7.26 -25.16 -6.39
CA THR A 139 -7.44 -26.50 -5.79
C THR A 139 -8.90 -26.74 -5.42
N PRO A 140 -9.42 -27.97 -5.54
CA PRO A 140 -10.86 -28.24 -5.36
C PRO A 140 -11.35 -28.15 -3.90
N THR A 141 -10.44 -28.16 -2.91
CA THR A 141 -10.77 -28.20 -1.48
C THR A 141 -9.66 -27.53 -0.67
N LEU A 142 -9.79 -26.22 -0.42
CA LEU A 142 -8.89 -25.53 0.51
C LEU A 142 -9.68 -24.49 1.30
N GLU A 143 -9.56 -24.57 2.62
CA GLU A 143 -10.04 -23.53 3.52
C GLU A 143 -8.83 -22.66 3.87
N VAL A 144 -8.80 -21.42 3.37
CA VAL A 144 -7.67 -20.49 3.55
C VAL A 144 -8.02 -19.47 4.62
N VAL A 145 -7.14 -19.34 5.61
CA VAL A 145 -7.27 -18.33 6.66
C VAL A 145 -6.49 -17.09 6.26
N PHE A 146 -7.18 -15.97 6.15
CA PHE A 146 -6.61 -14.66 5.84
C PHE A 146 -6.35 -13.88 7.12
N ILE A 147 -5.08 -13.58 7.40
CA ILE A 147 -4.68 -12.73 8.54
C ILE A 147 -3.97 -11.49 7.98
N PRO A 148 -4.68 -10.37 7.79
CA PRO A 148 -4.03 -9.12 7.45
C PRO A 148 -3.29 -8.59 8.68
N ASP A 149 -1.98 -8.41 8.57
CA ASP A 149 -1.16 -7.83 9.63
C ASP A 149 -0.95 -6.34 9.31
N GLN A 150 -1.68 -5.45 9.99
CA GLN A 150 -1.33 -4.03 9.99
C GLN A 150 -0.23 -3.84 11.04
N LYS A 151 1.00 -3.67 10.58
CA LYS A 151 2.08 -3.23 11.47
C LYS A 151 1.77 -1.79 11.90
N ALA A 152 1.49 -1.62 13.19
CA ALA A 152 1.39 -0.33 13.88
C ALA A 152 2.71 0.45 13.83
#